data_AF-A0ABD1AYX1-F1
#
_entry.id   AF-A0ABD1AYX1-F1
#
_cell.length_a   1.000
_cell.length_b   1.000
_cell.length_c   1.000
_cell.angle_alpha   90.00
_cell.angle_beta   90.00
_cell.angle_gamma   90.00
#
_symmetry.space_group_name_H-M   'P 1'
#
loop_
_entity.id
_entity.type
_entity.pdbx_description
1 polymer ?
#
loop_
_entity_poly.entity_id
_entity_poly.type
_entity_poly.pdbx_seq_one_letter_code
_entity_poly.pdbx_strand_id
1 'polypeptide(L)'
;MSVKARRISGRLETIVPKVNYAFDPVDDDKIIRNRLLTRTTTTRGEPPLKKLQKKFTSFVLEVDKEEENFNECGRLAKAFLQELSTFEIPLLKSQAVVEANLREKESFNEVKDETERQIMQAKAEIEDLKKQLEESKIERQHKEECETIRKLISAQPPRSETEKAIYELNKEIAELEAENTASWRLHELRKKQFALMMHMVDELQNTIEDEQKILVDEIRTALEDQRNITEAMSVD
;
A
#
# COMPACT_ATOMS: atom_id res chain seq x y z
N MET A 1 -15.01 -9.83 -14.01
CA MET A 1 -16.12 -9.05 -14.59
C MET A 1 -16.60 -8.01 -13.57
N SER A 2 -16.51 -6.74 -13.95
CA SER A 2 -17.31 -5.57 -13.54
C SER A 2 -17.63 -5.33 -12.05
N VAL A 3 -16.83 -4.47 -11.41
CA VAL A 3 -17.29 -3.69 -10.24
C VAL A 3 -17.38 -2.23 -10.71
N LYS A 4 -18.60 -1.76 -10.97
CA LYS A 4 -18.87 -0.40 -11.44
C LYS A 4 -18.50 0.62 -10.35
N ALA A 5 -17.36 1.28 -10.52
CA ALA A 5 -17.00 2.47 -9.77
C ALA A 5 -17.98 3.61 -10.10
N ARG A 6 -18.85 3.95 -9.14
CA ARG A 6 -19.75 5.09 -9.23
C ARG A 6 -18.92 6.35 -9.00
N ARG A 7 -18.51 7.03 -10.08
CA ARG A 7 -17.94 8.37 -10.01
C ARG A 7 -18.99 9.32 -9.44
N ILE A 8 -18.78 9.79 -8.22
CA ILE A 8 -19.55 10.88 -7.63
C ILE A 8 -18.86 12.16 -8.13
N SER A 9 -19.31 12.65 -9.27
CA SER A 9 -18.84 13.94 -9.82
C SER A 9 -19.41 15.05 -8.96
N GLY A 10 -18.56 15.67 -8.15
CA GLY A 10 -18.90 16.86 -7.39
C GLY A 10 -19.31 17.99 -8.33
N ARG A 11 -20.53 18.49 -8.14
CA ARG A 11 -20.88 19.86 -8.45
C ARG A 11 -21.53 20.41 -7.18
N LEU A 12 -20.67 20.86 -6.25
CA LEU A 12 -21.13 21.76 -5.21
C LEU A 12 -21.34 23.11 -5.89
N GLU A 13 -22.43 23.23 -6.64
CA GLU A 13 -22.97 24.55 -6.96
C GLU A 13 -23.34 25.14 -5.61
N THR A 14 -22.61 26.16 -5.18
CA THR A 14 -23.11 27.12 -4.21
C THR A 14 -24.36 27.72 -4.82
N ILE A 15 -25.50 27.09 -4.56
CA ILE A 15 -26.82 27.66 -4.77
C ILE A 15 -26.91 28.79 -3.74
N VAL A 16 -26.31 29.93 -4.08
CA VAL A 16 -26.70 31.19 -3.47
C VAL A 16 -28.11 31.41 -3.99
N PRO A 17 -29.16 31.28 -3.17
CA PRO A 17 -30.51 31.53 -3.63
C PRO A 17 -30.50 32.97 -4.12
N LYS A 18 -30.79 33.19 -5.40
CA LYS A 18 -30.98 34.53 -5.94
C LYS A 18 -32.27 35.04 -5.31
N VAL A 19 -32.13 35.70 -4.16
CA VAL A 19 -33.25 36.33 -3.47
C VAL A 19 -33.79 37.38 -4.43
N ASN A 20 -35.00 37.17 -4.94
CA ASN A 20 -35.68 38.14 -5.79
C ASN A 20 -36.12 39.31 -4.92
N TYR A 21 -35.23 40.29 -4.78
CA TYR A 21 -35.54 41.59 -4.24
C TYR A 21 -36.48 42.33 -5.21
N ALA A 22 -37.55 42.92 -4.68
CA ALA A 22 -38.53 43.66 -5.49
C ALA A 22 -37.98 45.01 -5.95
N PHE A 23 -36.91 45.49 -5.29
CA PHE A 23 -36.16 46.70 -5.64
C PHE A 23 -34.65 46.40 -5.68
N ASP A 24 -33.84 47.38 -6.10
CA ASP A 24 -32.38 47.26 -5.99
C ASP A 24 -31.99 47.05 -4.52
N PRO A 25 -31.04 46.15 -4.18
CA PRO A 25 -30.69 45.82 -2.79
C PRO A 25 -30.38 47.04 -1.93
N VAL A 26 -29.75 48.06 -2.50
CA VAL A 26 -29.40 49.30 -1.80
C VAL A 26 -30.63 50.14 -1.48
N ASP A 27 -31.63 50.11 -2.35
CA ASP A 27 -32.89 50.82 -2.16
C ASP A 27 -33.86 50.03 -1.26
N ASP A 28 -33.85 48.69 -1.36
CA ASP A 28 -34.59 47.81 -0.46
C ASP A 28 -34.13 47.97 1.00
N ASP A 29 -32.81 48.03 1.25
CA ASP A 29 -32.27 48.27 2.59
C ASP A 29 -32.71 49.63 3.16
N LYS A 30 -32.76 50.68 2.34
CA LYS A 30 -33.27 51.99 2.75
C LYS A 30 -34.76 51.93 3.08
N ILE A 31 -35.56 51.24 2.26
CA ILE A 31 -36.99 51.06 2.46
C ILE A 31 -37.26 50.28 3.75
N ILE A 32 -36.54 49.18 3.97
CA ILE A 32 -36.64 48.34 5.17
C ILE A 32 -36.24 49.13 6.41
N ARG A 33 -35.10 49.85 6.37
CA ARG A 33 -34.66 50.74 7.47
C ARG A 33 -35.73 51.76 7.81
N ASN A 34 -36.27 52.47 6.81
CA ASN A 34 -37.31 53.47 7.02
C ASN A 34 -38.57 52.85 7.61
N ARG A 35 -38.98 51.66 7.16
CA ARG A 35 -40.13 50.93 7.69
C ARG A 35 -39.94 50.50 9.15
N LEU A 36 -38.73 50.06 9.53
CA LEU A 36 -38.38 49.69 10.90
C LEU A 36 -38.39 50.90 11.85
N LEU A 37 -37.79 52.03 11.42
CA LEU A 37 -37.71 53.25 12.21
C LEU A 37 -39.08 53.93 12.38
N THR A 38 -39.87 53.99 11.30
CA THR A 38 -41.15 54.71 11.31
C THR A 38 -42.33 53.83 11.77
N ARG A 39 -42.15 52.50 11.79
CA ARG A 39 -43.19 51.50 12.06
C ARG A 39 -44.49 51.74 11.28
N THR A 40 -44.34 52.23 10.05
CA THR A 40 -45.42 52.59 9.12
C THR A 40 -46.32 51.41 8.74
N THR A 41 -45.89 50.17 8.99
CA THR A 41 -46.68 48.95 8.78
C THR A 41 -46.90 48.19 10.09
N THR A 42 -47.64 48.77 11.03
CA THR A 42 -48.06 48.03 12.22
C THR A 42 -49.33 47.25 11.86
N THR A 43 -49.37 45.94 12.10
CA THR A 43 -50.52 45.06 11.77
C THR A 43 -51.75 45.31 12.65
N ARG A 44 -51.60 46.05 13.75
CA ARG A 44 -52.71 46.51 14.61
C ARG A 44 -52.46 47.94 15.10
N GLY A 45 -53.39 48.83 14.81
CA GLY A 45 -53.41 50.20 15.32
C GLY A 45 -52.76 51.25 14.41
N GLU A 46 -52.82 52.51 14.84
CA GLU A 46 -52.20 53.64 14.15
C GLU A 46 -50.66 53.57 14.27
N PRO A 47 -49.90 53.83 13.19
CA PRO A 47 -48.44 53.87 13.26
C PRO A 47 -47.93 54.81 14.36
N PRO A 48 -46.97 54.37 15.20
CA PRO A 48 -46.48 55.16 16.32
C PRO A 48 -46.02 56.58 15.93
N LEU A 49 -45.33 56.72 14.79
CA LEU A 49 -44.90 58.02 14.28
C LEU A 49 -46.09 58.94 13.90
N LYS A 50 -47.14 58.37 13.30
CA LYS A 50 -48.35 59.11 12.92
C LYS A 50 -49.15 59.55 14.16
N LYS A 51 -49.21 58.69 15.18
CA LYS A 51 -49.83 59.00 16.47
C LYS A 51 -49.09 60.12 17.21
N LEU A 52 -47.76 60.06 17.22
CA LEU A 52 -46.90 61.13 17.76
C LEU A 52 -47.11 62.45 17.00
N GLN A 53 -47.11 62.40 15.66
CA GLN A 53 -47.36 63.57 14.82
C GLN A 53 -48.72 64.22 15.12
N LYS A 54 -49.79 63.42 15.27
CA LYS A 54 -51.11 63.96 15.65
C LYS A 54 -51.08 64.68 17.00
N LYS A 55 -50.43 64.10 18.01
CA LYS A 55 -50.31 64.73 19.34
C LYS A 55 -49.51 66.02 19.30
N PHE A 56 -48.43 66.05 18.50
CA PHE A 56 -47.65 67.26 18.24
C PHE A 56 -48.50 68.34 17.58
N THR A 57 -49.18 68.03 16.47
CA THR A 57 -50.03 68.98 15.76
C THR A 57 -51.17 69.49 16.63
N SER A 58 -51.82 68.64 17.43
CA SER A 58 -52.85 69.08 18.38
C SER A 58 -52.32 70.06 19.43
N PHE A 59 -51.11 69.84 19.94
CA PHE A 59 -50.48 70.77 20.88
C PHE A 59 -50.16 72.12 20.23
N VAL A 60 -49.52 72.11 19.05
CA VAL A 60 -49.18 73.34 18.31
C VAL A 60 -50.42 74.16 17.95
N LEU A 61 -51.47 73.49 17.45
CA LEU A 61 -52.73 74.17 17.11
C LEU A 61 -53.45 74.77 18.32
N GLU A 62 -53.26 74.24 19.53
CA GLU A 62 -53.82 74.84 20.75
C GLU A 62 -53.00 76.04 21.21
N VAL A 63 -51.67 76.01 21.01
CA VAL A 63 -50.76 77.12 21.31
C VAL A 63 -50.98 78.31 20.37
N ASP A 64 -51.30 78.05 19.10
CA ASP A 64 -51.53 79.09 18.09
C ASP A 64 -52.88 79.81 18.23
N LYS A 65 -53.75 79.41 19.17
CA LYS A 65 -55.02 80.10 19.43
C LYS A 65 -54.78 81.36 20.26
N GLU A 66 -55.52 82.42 19.92
CA GLU A 66 -55.50 83.69 20.69
C GLU A 66 -56.23 83.58 22.04
N GLU A 67 -56.87 82.46 22.34
CA GLU A 67 -57.54 82.20 23.63
C GLU A 67 -56.55 81.67 24.68
N GLU A 68 -56.48 82.31 25.84
CA GLU A 68 -55.60 81.91 26.95
C GLU A 68 -56.10 80.62 27.65
N ASN A 69 -55.89 79.46 27.04
CA ASN A 69 -56.22 78.14 27.60
C ASN A 69 -54.98 77.36 28.07
N PHE A 70 -54.27 77.92 29.07
CA PHE A 70 -53.05 77.34 29.62
C PHE A 70 -53.21 75.92 30.17
N ASN A 71 -54.40 75.58 30.69
CA ASN A 71 -54.68 74.25 31.23
C ASN A 71 -54.73 73.17 30.13
N GLU A 72 -55.41 73.45 29.01
CA GLU A 72 -55.48 72.52 27.89
C GLU A 72 -54.13 72.39 27.17
N CYS A 73 -53.42 73.51 26.99
CA CYS A 73 -52.06 73.53 26.47
C CYS A 73 -51.11 72.65 27.32
N GLY A 74 -51.14 72.78 28.65
CA GLY A 74 -50.34 71.95 29.56
C GLY A 74 -50.73 70.46 29.53
N ARG A 75 -52.02 70.14 29.33
CA ARG A 75 -52.48 68.75 29.17
C ARG A 75 -51.99 68.13 27.87
N LEU A 76 -52.08 68.88 26.76
CA LEU A 76 -51.62 68.43 25.43
C LEU A 76 -50.09 68.28 25.39
N ALA A 77 -49.33 69.17 26.03
CA ALA A 77 -47.88 69.05 26.17
C ALA A 77 -47.49 67.76 26.90
N LYS A 78 -48.13 67.45 28.04
CA LYS A 78 -47.90 66.20 28.78
C LYS A 78 -48.24 64.97 27.94
N ALA A 79 -49.35 65.01 27.21
CA ALA A 79 -49.76 63.91 26.32
C ALA A 79 -48.77 63.70 25.15
N PHE A 80 -48.22 64.78 24.59
CA PHE A 80 -47.18 64.70 23.56
C PHE A 80 -45.88 64.11 24.11
N LEU A 81 -45.39 64.59 25.26
CA LEU A 81 -44.19 64.05 25.90
C LEU A 81 -44.33 62.56 26.25
N GLN A 82 -45.49 62.14 26.76
CA GLN A 82 -45.76 60.74 27.05
C GLN A 82 -45.72 59.86 25.78
N GLU A 83 -46.30 60.35 24.67
CA GLU A 83 -46.25 59.63 23.38
C GLU A 83 -44.82 59.59 22.83
N LEU A 84 -44.04 60.65 23.01
CA LEU A 84 -42.63 60.71 22.60
C LEU A 84 -41.79 59.68 23.35
N SER A 85 -41.91 59.59 24.67
CA SER A 85 -41.23 58.56 25.46
C SER A 85 -41.68 57.14 25.07
N THR A 86 -42.96 56.96 24.73
CA THR A 86 -43.47 55.67 24.25
C THR A 86 -42.89 55.31 22.87
N PHE A 87 -42.66 56.30 22.00
CA PHE A 87 -42.04 56.11 20.69
C PHE A 87 -40.54 55.83 20.78
N GLU A 88 -39.85 56.30 21.81
CA GLU A 88 -38.42 56.08 22.03
C GLU A 88 -38.08 54.61 22.36
N ILE A 89 -38.90 53.95 23.19
CA ILE A 89 -38.69 52.55 23.62
C ILE A 89 -38.44 51.58 22.45
N PRO A 90 -39.26 51.52 21.38
CA PRO A 90 -39.02 50.62 20.26
C PRO A 90 -37.78 50.99 19.43
N LEU A 91 -37.35 52.26 19.41
CA LEU A 91 -36.11 52.67 18.74
C LEU A 91 -34.89 52.14 19.50
N LEU A 92 -34.87 52.32 20.82
CA LEU A 92 -33.83 51.75 21.69
C LEU A 92 -33.77 50.23 21.57
N LYS A 93 -34.93 49.56 21.52
CA LYS A 93 -34.99 48.12 21.26
C LYS A 93 -34.37 47.75 19.91
N SER A 94 -34.67 48.48 18.85
CA SER A 94 -34.09 48.22 17.52
C SER A 94 -32.58 48.40 17.52
N GLN A 95 -32.07 49.42 18.21
CA GLN A 95 -30.64 49.64 18.36
C GLN A 95 -29.97 48.47 19.10
N ALA A 96 -30.51 48.06 20.25
CA ALA A 96 -29.99 46.94 21.02
C ALA A 96 -29.97 45.63 20.21
N VAL A 97 -30.97 45.40 19.36
CA VAL A 97 -31.01 44.25 18.45
C VAL A 97 -29.92 44.35 17.38
N VAL A 98 -29.69 45.53 16.78
CA VAL A 98 -28.60 45.73 15.82
C VAL A 98 -27.24 45.45 16.46
N GLU A 99 -27.00 45.96 17.65
CA GLU A 99 -25.75 45.72 18.39
C GLU A 99 -25.57 44.23 18.73
N ALA A 100 -26.64 43.54 19.14
CA ALA A 100 -26.60 42.10 19.41
C ALA A 100 -26.28 41.29 18.14
N ASN A 101 -26.94 41.60 17.01
CA ASN A 101 -26.69 40.94 15.74
C ASN A 101 -25.26 41.18 15.23
N LEU A 102 -24.68 42.35 15.49
CA LEU A 102 -23.30 42.64 15.10
C LEU A 102 -22.31 41.75 15.87
N ARG A 103 -22.49 41.63 17.19
CA ARG A 103 -21.70 40.71 18.02
C ARG A 103 -21.86 39.26 17.59
N GLU A 104 -23.09 38.85 17.28
CA GLU A 104 -23.37 37.49 16.84
C GLU A 104 -22.72 37.20 15.47
N LYS A 105 -22.76 38.16 14.54
CA LYS A 105 -22.06 38.07 13.25
C LYS A 105 -20.55 37.90 13.43
N GLU A 106 -19.93 38.65 14.33
CA GLU A 106 -18.50 38.52 14.64
C GLU A 106 -18.20 37.11 15.19
N SER A 107 -18.99 36.63 16.14
CA SER A 107 -18.86 35.27 16.67
C SER A 107 -19.02 34.19 15.59
N PHE A 108 -19.96 34.33 14.66
CA PHE A 108 -20.09 33.40 13.55
C PHE A 108 -18.90 33.43 12.59
N ASN A 109 -18.27 34.59 12.37
CA ASN A 109 -17.06 34.67 11.56
C ASN A 109 -15.91 33.92 12.23
N GLU A 110 -15.73 34.06 13.55
CA GLU A 110 -14.70 33.32 14.30
C GLU A 110 -14.90 31.80 14.19
N VAL A 111 -16.13 31.33 14.38
CA VAL A 111 -16.47 29.90 14.26
C VAL A 111 -16.26 29.39 12.84
N LYS A 112 -16.59 30.21 11.83
CA LYS A 112 -16.36 29.87 10.42
C LYS A 112 -14.86 29.71 10.15
N ASP A 113 -14.04 30.66 10.59
CA ASP A 113 -12.59 30.63 10.37
C ASP A 113 -11.93 29.45 11.11
N GLU A 114 -12.40 29.12 12.31
CA GLU A 114 -11.98 27.93 13.05
C GLU A 114 -12.35 26.65 12.31
N THR A 115 -13.58 26.55 11.82
CA THR A 115 -14.05 25.39 11.05
C THR A 115 -13.23 25.21 9.78
N GLU A 116 -12.91 26.30 9.07
CA GLU A 116 -12.08 26.26 7.87
C GLU A 116 -10.65 25.78 8.18
N ARG A 117 -10.08 26.21 9.31
CA ARG A 117 -8.78 25.71 9.79
C ARG A 117 -8.80 24.22 10.08
N GLN A 118 -9.83 23.73 10.78
CA GLN A 118 -10.00 22.30 11.08
C GLN A 118 -10.17 21.47 9.80
N ILE A 119 -10.92 21.97 8.81
CA ILE A 119 -11.04 21.31 7.50
C ILE A 119 -9.69 21.20 6.82
N MET A 120 -8.88 22.26 6.84
CA MET A 120 -7.54 22.24 6.24
C MET A 120 -6.61 21.28 6.96
N GLN A 121 -6.65 21.24 8.30
CA GLN A 121 -5.89 20.28 9.09
C GLN A 121 -6.30 18.83 8.78
N ALA A 122 -7.59 18.53 8.81
CA ALA A 122 -8.08 17.17 8.52
C ALA A 122 -7.70 16.72 7.09
N LYS A 123 -7.72 17.62 6.10
CA LYS A 123 -7.25 17.31 4.74
C LYS A 123 -5.76 16.98 4.71
N ALA A 124 -4.93 17.70 5.45
CA ALA A 124 -3.50 17.43 5.55
C ALA A 124 -3.24 16.07 6.23
N GLU A 125 -3.94 15.77 7.33
CA GLU A 125 -3.86 14.48 8.03
C GLU A 125 -4.28 13.31 7.13
N ILE A 126 -5.36 13.47 6.35
CA ILE A 126 -5.79 12.46 5.37
C ILE A 126 -4.70 12.19 4.34
N GLU A 127 -4.02 13.22 3.84
CA GLU A 127 -2.97 13.04 2.83
C GLU A 127 -1.73 12.35 3.42
N ASP A 128 -1.35 12.69 4.64
CA ASP A 128 -0.26 12.01 5.35
C ASP A 128 -0.60 10.52 5.61
N LEU A 129 -1.81 10.23 6.09
CA LEU A 129 -2.28 8.86 6.30
C LEU A 129 -2.31 8.02 5.02
N LYS A 130 -2.64 8.62 3.86
CA LYS A 130 -2.55 7.92 2.57
C LYS A 130 -1.11 7.55 2.24
N LYS A 131 -0.16 8.45 2.48
CA LYS A 131 1.26 8.19 2.25
C LYS A 131 1.77 7.06 3.15
N GLN A 132 1.47 7.13 4.44
CA GLN A 132 1.82 6.06 5.40
C GLN A 132 1.19 4.72 5.02
N LEU A 133 -0.06 4.72 4.54
CA LEU A 133 -0.73 3.51 4.07
C LEU A 133 -0.01 2.89 2.87
N GLU A 134 0.46 3.69 1.92
CA GLU A 134 1.19 3.19 0.76
C GLU A 134 2.56 2.62 1.15
N GLU A 135 3.28 3.29 2.04
CA GLU A 135 4.53 2.78 2.62
C GLU A 135 4.31 1.43 3.34
N SER A 136 3.23 1.31 4.12
CA SER A 136 2.88 0.07 4.81
C SER A 136 2.53 -1.07 3.86
N LYS A 137 1.88 -0.79 2.71
CA LYS A 137 1.62 -1.81 1.68
C LYS A 137 2.92 -2.34 1.07
N ILE A 138 3.86 -1.45 0.78
CA ILE A 138 5.18 -1.83 0.24
C ILE A 138 5.91 -2.72 1.25
N GLU A 139 5.93 -2.34 2.54
CA GLU A 139 6.53 -3.16 3.59
C GLU A 139 5.86 -4.54 3.69
N ARG A 140 4.53 -4.59 3.60
CA ARG A 140 3.78 -5.85 3.61
C ARG A 140 4.17 -6.74 2.43
N GLN A 141 4.24 -6.18 1.23
CA GLN A 141 4.66 -6.91 0.03
C GLN A 141 6.07 -7.49 0.19
N HIS A 142 7.02 -6.69 0.66
CA HIS A 142 8.38 -7.17 0.92
C HIS A 142 8.40 -8.29 1.97
N LYS A 143 7.55 -8.23 3.00
CA LYS A 143 7.43 -9.32 4.00
C LYS A 143 6.84 -10.59 3.37
N GLU A 144 5.81 -10.47 2.54
CA GLU A 144 5.20 -11.61 1.83
C GLU A 144 6.20 -12.27 0.86
N GLU A 145 6.99 -11.48 0.14
CA GLU A 145 8.06 -11.96 -0.75
C GLU A 145 9.17 -12.67 0.05
N CYS A 146 9.63 -12.06 1.14
CA CYS A 146 10.61 -12.67 2.06
C CYS A 146 10.10 -14.00 2.64
N GLU A 147 8.82 -14.07 3.01
CA GLU A 147 8.21 -15.28 3.56
C GLU A 147 8.11 -16.39 2.52
N THR A 148 7.82 -16.03 1.26
CA THR A 148 7.81 -16.98 0.14
C THR A 148 9.22 -17.56 -0.09
N ILE A 149 10.25 -16.71 -0.08
CA ILE A 149 11.65 -17.15 -0.18
C ILE A 149 12.03 -18.03 1.02
N ARG A 150 11.62 -17.64 2.23
CA ARG A 150 11.88 -18.42 3.45
C ARG A 150 11.31 -19.83 3.34
N LYS A 151 10.06 -19.98 2.88
CA LYS A 151 9.45 -21.29 2.65
C LYS A 151 10.21 -22.12 1.64
N LEU A 152 10.68 -21.51 0.55
CA LEU A 152 11.50 -22.20 -0.46
C LEU A 152 12.83 -22.69 0.13
N ILE A 153 13.49 -21.86 0.95
CA ILE A 153 14.74 -22.21 1.64
C ILE A 153 14.49 -23.34 2.66
N SER A 154 13.42 -23.27 3.44
CA SER A 154 13.07 -24.30 4.43
C SER A 154 12.70 -25.66 3.81
N ALA A 155 12.29 -25.69 2.55
CA ALA A 155 12.07 -26.94 1.82
C ALA A 155 13.38 -27.63 1.39
N GLN A 156 14.51 -26.92 1.42
CA GLN A 156 15.82 -27.48 1.12
C GLN A 156 16.48 -28.03 2.40
N PRO A 157 17.29 -29.10 2.30
CA PRO A 157 18.01 -29.62 3.44
C PRO A 157 19.03 -28.61 3.97
N PRO A 158 19.41 -28.71 5.27
CA PRO A 158 20.46 -27.87 5.85
C PRO A 158 21.77 -28.02 5.07
N ARG A 159 22.41 -26.90 4.77
CA ARG A 159 23.67 -26.87 4.02
C ARG A 159 24.76 -27.75 4.64
N SER A 160 24.84 -27.82 5.97
CA SER A 160 25.78 -28.68 6.69
C SER A 160 25.58 -30.16 6.41
N GLU A 161 24.34 -30.62 6.24
CA GLU A 161 24.04 -32.01 5.88
C GLU A 161 24.45 -32.29 4.44
N THR A 162 24.15 -31.38 3.52
CA THR A 162 24.58 -31.50 2.11
C THR A 162 26.10 -31.48 1.99
N GLU A 163 26.80 -30.62 2.72
CA GLU A 163 28.26 -30.56 2.74
C GLU A 163 28.87 -31.85 3.31
N LYS A 164 28.28 -32.41 4.37
CA LYS A 164 28.70 -33.71 4.92
C LYS A 164 28.50 -34.84 3.90
N ALA A 165 27.34 -34.88 3.23
CA ALA A 165 27.06 -35.89 2.21
C ALA A 165 28.05 -35.78 1.02
N ILE A 166 28.36 -34.57 0.57
CA ILE A 166 29.37 -34.32 -0.46
C ILE A 166 30.75 -34.83 0.00
N TYR A 167 31.13 -34.58 1.25
CA TYR A 167 32.40 -35.05 1.79
C TYR A 167 32.49 -36.58 1.82
N GLU A 168 31.47 -37.27 2.34
CA GLU A 168 31.43 -38.74 2.39
C GLU A 168 31.46 -39.35 0.99
N LEU A 169 30.67 -38.82 0.05
CA LEU A 169 30.67 -39.29 -1.34
C LEU A 169 32.04 -39.12 -2.02
N ASN A 170 32.71 -37.99 -1.81
CA ASN A 170 34.06 -37.78 -2.36
C ASN A 170 35.08 -38.75 -1.76
N LYS A 171 34.94 -39.06 -0.47
CA LYS A 171 35.78 -40.05 0.19
C LYS A 171 35.55 -41.45 -0.38
N GLU A 172 34.29 -41.85 -0.57
CA GLU A 172 33.91 -43.14 -1.16
C GLU A 172 34.44 -43.26 -2.61
N ILE A 173 34.33 -42.19 -3.42
CA ILE A 173 34.90 -42.15 -4.77
C ILE A 173 36.41 -42.41 -4.72
N ALA A 174 37.14 -41.72 -3.83
CA ALA A 174 38.58 -41.90 -3.71
C ALA A 174 38.97 -43.33 -3.28
N GLU A 175 38.18 -43.95 -2.38
CA GLU A 175 38.38 -45.34 -1.95
C GLU A 175 38.13 -46.33 -3.12
N LEU A 176 37.04 -46.15 -3.86
CA LEU A 176 36.71 -46.97 -5.04
C LEU A 176 37.74 -46.82 -6.16
N GLU A 177 38.25 -45.61 -6.40
CA GLU A 177 39.32 -45.36 -7.37
C GLU A 177 40.61 -46.09 -6.98
N ALA A 178 40.97 -46.09 -5.69
CA ALA A 178 42.12 -46.81 -5.17
C ALA A 178 41.95 -48.34 -5.30
N GLU A 179 40.78 -48.88 -4.94
CA GLU A 179 40.46 -50.31 -5.07
C GLU A 179 40.45 -50.76 -6.53
N ASN A 180 39.83 -49.98 -7.41
CA ASN A 180 39.83 -50.26 -8.85
C ASN A 180 41.25 -50.27 -9.41
N THR A 181 42.09 -49.31 -9.01
CA THR A 181 43.50 -49.27 -9.42
C THR A 181 44.28 -50.48 -8.89
N ALA A 182 44.04 -50.90 -7.63
CA ALA A 182 44.67 -52.07 -7.05
C ALA A 182 44.24 -53.37 -7.76
N SER A 183 42.94 -53.51 -8.02
CA SER A 183 42.36 -54.63 -8.76
C SER A 183 42.92 -54.72 -10.18
N TRP A 184 43.01 -53.58 -10.88
CA TRP A 184 43.62 -53.52 -12.21
C TRP A 184 45.08 -54.00 -12.19
N ARG A 185 45.89 -53.53 -11.22
CA ARG A 185 47.28 -53.98 -11.05
C ARG A 185 47.37 -55.49 -10.78
N LEU A 186 46.48 -56.02 -9.95
CA LEU A 186 46.43 -57.46 -9.66
C LEU A 186 46.05 -58.27 -10.90
N HIS A 187 45.06 -57.83 -11.66
CA HIS A 187 44.65 -58.46 -12.92
C HIS A 187 45.80 -58.49 -13.93
N GLU A 188 46.53 -57.39 -14.11
CA GLU A 188 47.69 -57.34 -14.99
C GLU A 188 48.83 -58.27 -14.51
N LEU A 189 49.05 -58.37 -13.20
CA LEU A 189 50.01 -59.34 -12.66
C LEU A 189 49.59 -60.79 -12.95
N ARG A 190 48.32 -61.14 -12.73
CA ARG A 190 47.81 -62.49 -13.03
C ARG A 190 47.90 -62.81 -14.51
N LYS A 191 47.56 -61.86 -15.39
CA LYS A 191 47.72 -62.00 -16.83
C LYS A 191 49.16 -62.32 -17.22
N LYS A 192 50.15 -61.64 -16.62
CA LYS A 192 51.58 -61.94 -16.82
C LYS A 192 51.97 -63.34 -16.29
N GLN A 193 51.47 -63.74 -15.12
CA GLN A 193 51.73 -65.06 -14.55
C GLN A 193 51.14 -66.19 -15.41
N PHE A 194 49.93 -66.02 -15.94
CA PHE A 194 49.32 -66.97 -16.87
C PHE A 194 50.10 -67.07 -18.19
N ALA A 195 50.54 -65.94 -18.75
CA ALA A 195 51.37 -65.93 -19.94
C ALA A 195 52.69 -66.72 -19.72
N LEU A 196 53.32 -66.57 -18.56
CA LEU A 196 54.51 -67.34 -18.19
C LEU A 196 54.21 -68.84 -18.08
N MET A 197 53.11 -69.23 -17.43
CA MET A 197 52.70 -70.64 -17.33
C MET A 197 52.47 -71.26 -18.70
N MET A 198 51.79 -70.53 -19.62
CA MET A 198 51.58 -70.99 -20.99
C MET A 198 52.90 -71.17 -21.73
N HIS A 199 53.86 -70.26 -21.56
CA HIS A 199 55.20 -70.41 -22.14
C HIS A 199 55.93 -71.65 -21.61
N MET A 200 55.87 -71.93 -20.30
CA MET A 200 56.48 -73.13 -19.72
C MET A 200 55.81 -74.42 -20.21
N VAL A 201 54.48 -74.41 -20.37
CA VAL A 201 53.75 -75.55 -20.96
C VAL A 201 54.21 -75.78 -22.40
N ASP A 202 54.35 -74.72 -23.19
CA ASP A 202 54.86 -74.78 -24.57
C ASP A 202 56.29 -75.33 -24.62
N GLU A 203 57.19 -74.85 -23.76
CA GLU A 203 58.56 -75.38 -23.64
C GLU A 203 58.59 -76.88 -23.27
N LEU A 204 57.75 -77.32 -22.32
CA LEU A 204 57.65 -78.73 -21.96
C LEU A 204 57.09 -79.57 -23.11
N GLN A 205 56.08 -79.07 -23.83
CA GLN A 205 55.55 -79.74 -25.02
C GLN A 205 56.62 -79.88 -26.09
N ASN A 206 57.35 -78.79 -26.40
CA ASN A 206 58.48 -78.80 -27.34
C ASN A 206 59.57 -79.80 -26.89
N THR A 207 59.91 -79.84 -25.61
CA THR A 207 60.91 -80.78 -25.07
C THR A 207 60.46 -82.24 -25.23
N ILE A 208 59.20 -82.55 -24.93
CA ILE A 208 58.65 -83.90 -25.11
C ILE A 208 58.64 -84.29 -26.59
N GLU A 209 58.25 -83.38 -27.49
CA GLU A 209 58.28 -83.62 -28.93
C GLU A 209 59.72 -83.87 -29.42
N ASP A 210 60.69 -83.10 -28.92
CA ASP A 210 62.11 -83.29 -29.23
C ASP A 210 62.66 -84.61 -28.68
N GLU A 211 62.34 -84.99 -27.43
CA GLU A 211 62.72 -86.29 -26.84
C GLU A 211 62.09 -87.47 -27.60
N GLN A 212 60.82 -87.36 -27.99
CA GLN A 212 60.17 -88.37 -28.83
C GLN A 212 60.85 -88.48 -30.19
N LYS A 213 61.25 -87.36 -30.79
CA LYS A 213 61.98 -87.34 -32.05
C LYS A 213 63.37 -87.97 -31.91
N ILE A 214 64.09 -87.66 -30.84
CA ILE A 214 65.39 -88.28 -30.52
C ILE A 214 65.21 -89.79 -30.32
N LEU A 215 64.22 -90.24 -29.57
CA LEU A 215 63.94 -91.66 -29.36
C LEU A 215 63.61 -92.38 -30.67
N VAL A 216 62.83 -91.75 -31.55
CA VAL A 216 62.53 -92.29 -32.89
C VAL A 216 63.79 -92.38 -33.73
N ASP A 217 64.65 -91.36 -33.69
CA ASP A 217 65.93 -91.36 -34.39
C ASP A 217 66.91 -92.41 -33.82
N GLU A 218 66.95 -92.60 -32.49
CA GLU A 218 67.75 -93.65 -31.83
C GLU A 218 67.27 -95.06 -32.19
N ILE A 219 65.95 -95.31 -32.16
CA ILE A 219 65.36 -96.58 -32.62
C ILE A 219 65.68 -96.81 -34.10
N ARG A 220 65.61 -95.75 -34.93
CA ARG A 220 65.98 -95.83 -36.35
C ARG A 220 67.46 -96.20 -36.53
N THR A 221 68.37 -95.58 -35.79
CA THR A 221 69.80 -95.93 -35.83
C THR A 221 70.08 -97.33 -35.29
N ALA A 222 69.40 -97.78 -34.23
CA ALA A 222 69.55 -99.13 -33.69
C ALA A 222 68.99 -100.22 -34.63
N LEU A 223 67.92 -99.91 -35.38
CA LEU A 223 67.41 -100.76 -36.46
C LEU A 223 68.37 -100.79 -37.66
N GLU A 224 68.98 -99.66 -38.02
CA GLU A 224 70.03 -99.59 -39.04
C GLU A 224 71.30 -100.36 -38.61
N ASP A 225 71.69 -100.30 -37.33
CA ASP A 225 72.82 -101.06 -36.78
C ASP A 225 72.51 -102.57 -36.67
N GLN A 226 71.30 -102.97 -36.27
CA GLN A 226 70.87 -104.37 -36.33
C GLN A 226 70.81 -104.89 -37.77
N ARG A 227 70.40 -104.06 -38.72
CA ARG A 227 70.42 -104.38 -40.14
C ARG A 227 71.84 -104.54 -40.67
N ASN A 228 72.77 -103.67 -40.27
CA ASN A 228 74.18 -103.79 -40.64
C ASN A 228 74.87 -105.02 -39.99
N ILE A 229 74.50 -105.42 -38.77
CA ILE A 229 74.99 -106.65 -38.12
C ILE A 229 74.41 -107.92 -38.79
N THR A 230 73.14 -107.90 -39.17
CA THR A 230 72.50 -109.02 -39.89
C THR A 230 72.98 -109.14 -41.35
N GLU A 231 73.31 -108.04 -42.01
CA GLU A 231 73.98 -108.04 -43.33
C GLU A 231 75.44 -108.55 -43.22
N ALA A 232 76.16 -108.28 -42.12
CA ALA A 232 77.52 -108.78 -41.89
C ALA A 232 77.60 -110.29 -41.53
N MET A 233 76.51 -110.91 -41.05
CA MET A 233 76.41 -112.37 -40.84
C MET A 233 75.86 -113.12 -42.08
N SER A 234 75.58 -112.41 -43.18
CA SER A 234 75.08 -112.99 -44.43
C SER A 234 76.15 -113.18 -45.51
N VAL A 235 77.43 -112.96 -45.18
CA VAL A 235 78.57 -113.26 -46.04
C VAL A 235 79.54 -114.15 -45.25
N ASP A 236 79.69 -115.37 -45.79
CA ASP A 236 80.48 -116.55 -45.40
C ASP A 236 79.89 -117.53 -44.36
#